data_AF-A0A016XMI3-F1
#
_entry.id   AF-A0A016XMI3-F1
#
_cell.length_a   1.000
_cell.length_b   1.000
_cell.length_c   1.000
_cell.angle_alpha   90.00
_cell.angle_beta   90.00
_cell.angle_gamma   90.00
#
_symmetry.space_group_name_H-M   'P 1'
#
loop_
_entity.id
_entity.type
_entity.pdbx_description
1 polymer ?
#
loop_
_entity_poly.entity_id
_entity_poly.type
_entity_poly.pdbx_seq_one_letter_code
_entity_poly.pdbx_strand_id
1 'polypeptide(L)'
;MAYALIACVAYGTQALVFAWICTRLDMPVGVANAVLIFVNAALFGAVSMVPGGLGAMEAALVLQLMAQGAEQASAVSAAIAVRLVTLWTGIALGLLALGGNPLRIHQRPK
;
A
#
# COMPACT_ATOMS: atom_id res chain seq x y z
N MET A 1 -21.88 7.18 4.01
CA MET A 1 -22.03 6.26 2.86
C MET A 1 -20.99 6.57 1.76
N ALA A 2 -20.93 7.79 1.20
CA ALA A 2 -19.99 8.12 0.10
C ALA A 2 -18.50 7.88 0.41
N TYR A 3 -18.01 8.26 1.60
CA TYR A 3 -16.60 8.08 1.98
C TYR A 3 -16.16 6.61 2.07
N ALA A 4 -17.07 5.72 2.51
CA ALA A 4 -16.77 4.29 2.62
C ALA A 4 -16.58 3.66 1.23
N LEU A 5 -17.36 4.09 0.23
CA LEU A 5 -17.21 3.63 -1.15
C LEU A 5 -15.85 4.05 -1.73
N ILE A 6 -15.45 5.30 -1.53
CA ILE A 6 -14.15 5.82 -2.00
C ILE A 6 -13.01 5.05 -1.31
N ALA A 7 -13.10 4.84 0.00
CA ALA A 7 -12.11 4.06 0.74
C ALA A 7 -12.04 2.61 0.25
N CYS A 8 -13.19 1.97 0.00
CA CYS A 8 -13.24 0.60 -0.49
C CYS A 8 -12.62 0.48 -1.88
N VAL A 9 -12.88 1.44 -2.79
CA VAL A 9 -12.26 1.48 -4.11
C VAL A 9 -10.74 1.71 -4.01
N ALA A 10 -10.31 2.64 -3.15
CA ALA A 10 -8.89 2.94 -2.96
C ALA A 10 -8.11 1.73 -2.43
N TYR A 11 -8.53 1.16 -1.29
CA TYR A 11 -7.87 -0.01 -0.69
C TYR A 11 -8.06 -1.28 -1.52
N GLY A 12 -9.20 -1.44 -2.20
CA GLY A 12 -9.46 -2.55 -3.11
C GLY A 12 -8.52 -2.54 -4.31
N THR A 13 -8.24 -1.36 -4.87
CA THR A 13 -7.25 -1.22 -5.95
C THR A 13 -5.85 -1.62 -5.47
N GLN A 14 -5.46 -1.23 -4.26
CA GLN A 14 -4.16 -1.64 -3.68
C GLN A 14 -4.08 -3.15 -3.45
N ALA A 15 -5.15 -3.77 -2.98
CA ALA A 15 -5.21 -5.22 -2.79
C ALA A 15 -5.07 -5.99 -4.12
N LEU A 16 -5.66 -5.48 -5.20
CA LEU A 16 -5.51 -6.05 -6.54
C LEU A 16 -4.08 -5.91 -7.08
N VAL A 17 -3.43 -4.77 -6.86
CA VAL A 17 -2.02 -4.56 -7.23
C VAL A 17 -1.12 -5.55 -6.48
N PHE A 18 -1.37 -5.76 -5.17
CA PHE A 18 -0.64 -6.76 -4.39
C PHE A 18 -0.84 -8.18 -4.91
N ALA A 19 -2.09 -8.58 -5.20
CA ALA A 19 -2.38 -9.88 -5.80
C ALA A 19 -1.67 -10.06 -7.14
N TRP A 20 -1.60 -9.02 -7.97
CA TRP A 20 -0.87 -9.05 -9.24
C TRP A 20 0.64 -9.24 -9.01
N ILE A 21 1.23 -8.57 -8.02
CA ILE A 21 2.64 -8.77 -7.64
C ILE A 21 2.90 -10.21 -7.19
N CYS A 22 2.01 -10.79 -6.36
CA CYS A 22 2.13 -12.19 -5.94
C CYS A 22 2.11 -13.17 -7.12
N THR A 23 1.25 -12.93 -8.13
CA THR A 23 1.24 -13.76 -9.35
C THR A 23 2.51 -13.61 -10.19
N ARG A 24 3.15 -12.42 -10.19
CA ARG A 24 4.42 -12.19 -10.89
C ARG A 24 5.61 -12.83 -10.20
N LEU A 25 5.51 -13.08 -8.89
CA LEU A 25 6.53 -13.74 -8.08
C LEU A 25 6.34 -15.26 -8.02
N ASP A 26 5.48 -15.82 -8.87
CA ASP A 26 5.15 -17.25 -8.96
C ASP A 26 4.74 -17.86 -7.61
N MET A 27 4.12 -17.05 -6.75
CA MET A 27 3.73 -17.50 -5.42
C MET A 27 2.50 -18.42 -5.50
N PRO A 28 2.44 -19.49 -4.68
CA PRO A 28 1.29 -20.40 -4.62
C PRO A 28 0.09 -19.80 -3.85
N VAL A 29 -0.16 -18.50 -4.00
CA VAL A 29 -1.19 -17.76 -3.26
C VAL A 29 -2.27 -17.30 -4.23
N GLY A 30 -3.49 -17.80 -4.04
CA GLY A 30 -4.64 -17.37 -4.84
C GLY A 30 -5.00 -15.90 -4.62
N VAL A 31 -5.61 -15.26 -5.62
CA VAL A 31 -5.99 -13.82 -5.58
C VAL A 31 -6.84 -13.47 -4.35
N ALA A 32 -7.79 -14.34 -3.98
CA ALA A 32 -8.63 -14.13 -2.80
C ALA A 32 -7.80 -14.12 -1.50
N ASN A 33 -6.82 -15.02 -1.36
CA ASN A 33 -5.93 -15.04 -0.19
C ASN A 33 -5.02 -13.82 -0.18
N ALA A 34 -4.48 -13.39 -1.32
CA ALA A 34 -3.66 -12.18 -1.40
C ALA A 34 -4.43 -10.93 -0.93
N VAL A 35 -5.71 -10.80 -1.33
CA VAL A 35 -6.58 -9.71 -0.86
C VAL A 35 -6.80 -9.78 0.65
N LEU A 36 -7.10 -10.96 1.20
CA LEU A 36 -7.29 -11.14 2.65
C LEU A 36 -6.03 -10.78 3.44
N ILE A 37 -4.87 -11.25 2.97
CA ILE A 37 -3.56 -10.94 3.58
C ILE A 37 -3.33 -9.42 3.59
N PHE A 38 -3.60 -8.75 2.48
CA PHE A 38 -3.44 -7.31 2.36
C PHE A 38 -4.37 -6.54 3.31
N VAL A 39 -5.65 -6.91 3.38
CA VAL A 39 -6.63 -6.27 4.28
C VAL A 39 -6.23 -6.44 5.74
N ASN A 40 -5.82 -7.64 6.13
CA ASN A 40 -5.32 -7.91 7.48
C ASN A 40 -4.05 -7.10 7.78
N ALA A 41 -3.10 -7.07 6.85
CA ALA A 41 -1.88 -6.29 7.02
C ALA A 41 -2.14 -4.78 7.11
N ALA A 42 -3.12 -4.28 6.34
CA ALA A 42 -3.56 -2.89 6.42
C ALA A 42 -4.20 -2.56 7.77
N LEU A 43 -5.00 -3.49 8.34
CA LEU A 43 -5.54 -3.37 9.70
C LEU A 43 -4.41 -3.31 10.75
N PHE A 44 -3.45 -4.23 10.69
CA PHE A 44 -2.28 -4.20 11.59
C PHE A 44 -1.45 -2.92 11.43
N GLY A 45 -1.29 -2.44 10.20
CA GLY A 45 -0.65 -1.17 9.90
C GLY A 45 -1.40 0.03 10.49
N ALA A 46 -2.73 0.02 10.45
CA ALA A 46 -3.55 1.07 11.04
C ALA A 46 -3.48 1.06 12.58
N VAL A 47 -3.48 -0.13 13.19
CA VAL A 47 -3.37 -0.30 14.65
C VAL A 47 -2.00 0.17 15.17
N SER A 48 -0.93 0.03 14.38
CA SER A 48 0.39 0.44 14.85
C SER A 48 0.55 1.96 15.02
N MET A 49 -0.28 2.77 14.32
CA MET A 49 -0.20 4.23 14.27
C MET A 49 1.24 4.78 14.11
N VAL A 50 2.16 3.98 13.55
CA VAL A 50 3.55 4.37 13.36
C VAL A 50 3.59 5.44 12.27
N PRO A 51 4.23 6.61 12.48
CA PRO A 51 4.37 7.61 11.44
C PRO A 51 5.06 7.00 10.21
N GLY A 52 4.36 6.98 9.07
CA GLY A 52 4.82 6.35 7.82
C GLY A 52 4.43 4.87 7.63
N GLY A 53 3.86 4.21 8.64
CA GLY A 53 3.39 2.82 8.55
C GLY A 53 4.47 1.81 8.16
N LEU A 54 5.76 2.18 8.35
CA LEU A 54 6.93 1.36 8.02
C LEU A 54 7.10 0.28 9.10
N GLY A 55 7.43 -0.94 8.68
CA GLY A 55 7.64 -2.07 9.59
C GLY A 55 6.37 -2.87 9.93
N ALA A 56 5.31 -2.25 10.48
CA ALA A 56 4.16 -3.02 10.99
C ALA A 56 3.38 -3.78 9.90
N MET A 57 2.97 -3.09 8.84
CA MET A 57 2.26 -3.74 7.73
C MET A 57 3.21 -4.59 6.87
N GLU A 58 4.50 -4.24 6.76
CA GLU A 58 5.46 -5.09 6.03
C GLU A 58 5.70 -6.42 6.75
N ALA A 59 5.91 -6.37 8.07
CA ALA A 59 6.02 -7.57 8.89
C ALA A 59 4.74 -8.42 8.80
N ALA A 60 3.55 -7.79 8.86
CA ALA A 60 2.29 -8.52 8.72
C ALA A 60 2.10 -9.18 7.35
N LEU A 61 2.56 -8.56 6.26
CA LEU A 61 2.55 -9.15 4.92
C LEU A 61 3.51 -10.34 4.82
N VAL A 62 4.76 -10.16 5.26
CA VAL A 62 5.79 -11.19 5.20
C VAL A 62 5.39 -12.40 6.04
N LEU A 63 4.92 -12.20 7.27
CA LEU A 63 4.50 -13.28 8.16
C LEU A 63 3.33 -14.07 7.57
N GLN A 64 2.31 -13.40 7.04
CA GLN A 64 1.15 -14.08 6.45
C GLN A 64 1.49 -14.79 5.13
N LEU A 65 2.35 -14.21 4.29
CA LEU A 65 2.82 -14.85 3.06
C LEU A 65 3.67 -16.10 3.37
N MET A 66 4.59 -16.00 4.33
CA MET A 66 5.39 -17.15 4.78
C MET A 66 4.50 -18.25 5.38
N ALA A 67 3.44 -17.87 6.12
CA ALA A 67 2.47 -18.83 6.64
C ALA A 67 1.68 -19.56 5.53
N GLN A 68 1.60 -18.99 4.32
CA GLN A 68 1.02 -19.62 3.14
C GLN A 68 2.03 -20.42 2.31
N GLY A 69 3.27 -20.57 2.80
CA GLY A 69 4.34 -21.31 2.14
C GLY A 69 5.14 -20.50 1.12
N ALA A 70 5.01 -19.16 1.09
CA ALA A 70 5.88 -18.33 0.26
C ALA A 70 7.31 -18.31 0.83
N GLU A 71 8.30 -18.35 -0.06
CA GLU A 71 9.70 -18.16 0.32
C GLU A 71 9.92 -16.78 0.95
N GLN A 72 10.76 -16.70 1.98
CA GLN A 72 11.03 -15.44 2.68
C GLN A 72 11.53 -14.32 1.75
N ALA A 73 12.43 -14.64 0.81
CA ALA A 73 12.95 -13.68 -0.15
C ALA A 73 11.83 -13.08 -1.03
N SER A 74 10.93 -13.94 -1.51
CA SER A 74 9.77 -13.53 -2.32
C SER A 74 8.74 -12.75 -1.49
N ALA A 75 8.50 -13.15 -0.24
CA ALA A 75 7.56 -12.45 0.64
C ALA A 75 8.03 -11.02 0.96
N VAL A 76 9.32 -10.85 1.23
CA VAL A 76 9.94 -9.54 1.46
C VAL A 76 9.91 -8.69 0.19
N SER A 77 10.21 -9.26 -0.97
CA SER A 77 10.18 -8.52 -2.23
C SER A 77 8.77 -8.04 -2.58
N ALA A 78 7.74 -8.85 -2.33
CA ALA A 78 6.34 -8.45 -2.50
C ALA A 78 5.95 -7.27 -1.60
N ALA A 79 6.35 -7.31 -0.32
CA ALA A 79 6.09 -6.25 0.65
C ALA A 79 6.76 -4.92 0.23
N ILE A 80 8.02 -4.97 -0.18
CA ILE A 80 8.75 -3.78 -0.64
C ILE A 80 8.16 -3.25 -1.96
N ALA A 81 7.82 -4.14 -2.90
CA ALA A 81 7.23 -3.74 -4.18
C ALA A 81 5.91 -2.99 -4.00
N VAL A 82 4.99 -3.50 -3.16
CA VAL A 82 3.72 -2.81 -2.91
C VAL A 82 3.94 -1.45 -2.20
N ARG A 83 4.96 -1.33 -1.37
CA ARG A 83 5.33 -0.06 -0.72
C ARG A 83 5.95 0.95 -1.66
N LEU A 84 6.81 0.51 -2.56
CA LEU A 84 7.36 1.36 -3.63
C LEU A 84 6.22 1.95 -4.46
N VAL A 85 5.28 1.12 -4.89
CA VAL A 85 4.14 1.59 -5.69
C VAL A 85 3.25 2.56 -4.89
N THR A 86 2.97 2.30 -3.63
CA THR A 86 2.01 3.12 -2.85
C THR A 86 2.61 4.42 -2.33
N LEU A 87 3.83 4.40 -1.77
CA LEU A 87 4.48 5.58 -1.23
C LEU A 87 4.99 6.52 -2.33
N TRP A 88 5.64 5.99 -3.37
CA TRP A 88 6.22 6.84 -4.40
C TRP A 88 5.16 7.48 -5.30
N THR A 89 4.02 6.82 -5.51
CA THR A 89 2.87 7.45 -6.17
C THR A 89 2.33 8.61 -5.32
N GLY A 90 2.24 8.45 -4.01
CA GLY A 90 1.85 9.53 -3.10
C GLY A 90 2.83 10.71 -3.12
N ILE A 91 4.13 10.44 -3.08
CA ILE A 91 5.19 11.46 -3.17
C ILE A 91 5.13 12.17 -4.53
N ALA A 92 5.02 11.43 -5.63
CA ALA A 92 4.93 12.01 -6.98
C ALA A 92 3.70 12.92 -7.12
N LEU A 93 2.53 12.48 -6.63
CA LEU A 93 1.32 13.30 -6.63
C LEU A 93 1.48 14.56 -5.77
N GLY A 94 2.11 14.46 -4.60
CA GLY A 94 2.41 15.60 -3.73
C GLY A 94 3.35 16.61 -4.42
N LEU A 95 4.42 16.12 -5.04
CA LEU A 95 5.37 16.95 -5.80
C LEU A 95 4.71 17.61 -7.00
N LEU A 96 3.85 16.91 -7.74
CA LEU A 96 3.07 17.48 -8.84
C LEU A 96 2.12 18.57 -8.36
N ALA A 97 1.49 18.40 -7.18
CA ALA A 97 0.61 19.41 -6.60
C ALA A 97 1.37 20.68 -6.18
N LEU A 98 2.56 20.53 -5.58
CA LEU A 98 3.44 21.66 -5.24
C LEU A 98 4.03 22.33 -6.48
N GLY A 99 4.52 21.53 -7.44
CA GLY A 99 5.12 22.00 -8.68
C GLY A 99 4.11 22.66 -9.62
N GLY A 100 2.83 22.28 -9.55
CA GLY A 100 1.74 22.88 -10.30
C GLY A 100 1.21 24.19 -9.73
N ASN A 101 1.55 24.54 -8.48
CA ASN A 101 1.07 25.76 -7.83
C ASN A 101 2.18 26.62 -7.20
N PRO A 102 3.21 27.04 -7.96
CA PRO A 102 4.28 27.89 -7.42
C PRO A 102 3.87 29.35 -7.16
N LEU A 103 2.62 29.77 -7.41
CA LEU A 103 2.28 31.21 -7.48
C LEU A 103 1.12 31.72 -6.62
N ARG A 104 0.44 30.90 -5.79
CA ARG A 104 -0.67 31.41 -4.93
C ARG A 104 -0.27 31.91 -3.54
N ILE A 105 1.03 31.95 -3.23
CA ILE A 105 1.52 32.28 -1.87
C ILE A 105 1.64 33.80 -1.63
N HIS A 106 1.42 34.66 -2.64
CA HIS A 106 1.63 36.13 -2.52
C HIS A 106 0.38 37.02 -2.63
N GLN A 107 -0.85 36.49 -2.77
CA GLN A 107 -2.06 37.32 -2.80
C GLN A 107 -2.81 37.30 -1.46
N ARG A 108 -2.24 37.93 -0.43
CA ARG A 108 -3.04 38.52 0.65
C ARG A 108 -2.99 40.04 0.47
N PRO A 109 -4.06 40.70 -0.03
CA PRO A 109 -4.13 42.16 0.02
C PRO A 109 -4.17 42.58 1.51
N LYS A 110 -3.34 43.57 1.85
CA LYS A 110 -3.38 44.29 3.12
C LYS A 110 -4.61 45.17 3.19
#